data_AF-A0A1I5HY04-F1
#
_entry.id   AF-A0A1I5HY04-F1
#
_cell.length_a   1.000
_cell.length_b   1.000
_cell.length_c   1.000
_cell.angle_alpha   90.00
_cell.angle_beta   90.00
_cell.angle_gamma   90.00
#
_symmetry.space_group_name_H-M   'P 1'
#
loop_
_entity.id
_entity.type
_entity.pdbx_description
1 polymer ?
#
loop_
_entity_poly.entity_id
_entity_poly.type
_entity_poly.pdbx_seq_one_letter_code
_entity_poly.pdbx_strand_id
1 'polypeptide(L)'
;METNRKELLTDDHLNSLLNQAVFKKYPLLILGNLTQNTYYMLTSENFTSTKCSVAGTFDELIESGCSTIHDMDKDLFKKTFSRENLLKEHEKGADKVEIRVIQEGDDGQLRRVEITDFFVEDKETDDVLVVSFNRNM
;
A
#
# COMPACT_ATOMS: atom_id res chain seq x y z
N MET A 1 32.76 -0.77 -35.16
CA MET A 1 32.64 -1.82 -34.14
C MET A 1 31.70 -1.28 -33.07
N GLU A 2 30.39 -1.45 -33.29
CA GLU A 2 29.38 -1.13 -32.28
C GLU A 2 29.47 -2.20 -31.21
N THR A 3 30.06 -1.84 -30.07
CA THR A 3 30.06 -2.67 -28.87
C THR A 3 28.62 -2.97 -28.50
N ASN A 4 28.27 -4.26 -28.61
CA ASN A 4 26.96 -4.82 -28.33
C ASN A 4 26.61 -4.56 -26.85
N ARG A 5 25.91 -3.45 -26.61
CA ARG A 5 25.54 -2.92 -25.29
C ARG A 5 24.34 -3.69 -24.70
N LYS A 6 24.42 -5.02 -24.71
CA LYS A 6 23.61 -5.88 -23.85
C LYS A 6 24.47 -6.30 -22.66
N GLU A 7 24.88 -5.33 -21.86
CA GLU A 7 25.16 -5.65 -20.46
C GLU A 7 23.82 -6.09 -19.88
N LEU A 8 23.71 -7.38 -19.55
CA LEU A 8 22.57 -7.92 -18.81
C LEU A 8 22.44 -7.06 -17.54
N LEU A 9 21.30 -6.40 -17.36
CA LEU A 9 21.00 -5.74 -16.09
C LEU A 9 21.08 -6.82 -15.01
N THR A 10 21.90 -6.61 -13.98
CA THR A 10 21.90 -7.48 -12.81
C THR A 10 20.53 -7.40 -12.12
N ASP A 11 20.13 -8.45 -11.41
CA ASP A 11 18.84 -8.48 -10.69
C ASP A 11 18.69 -7.26 -9.77
N ASP A 12 19.77 -6.85 -9.09
CA ASP A 12 19.79 -5.65 -8.24
C ASP A 12 19.53 -4.35 -9.03
N HIS A 13 20.12 -4.23 -10.22
CA HIS A 13 19.93 -3.05 -11.07
C HIS A 13 18.49 -3.02 -11.60
N LEU A 14 17.96 -4.17 -12.04
CA LEU A 14 16.58 -4.29 -12.50
C LEU A 14 15.59 -3.96 -11.38
N ASN A 15 15.79 -4.52 -10.18
CA ASN A 15 14.96 -4.25 -9.01
C ASN A 15 15.01 -2.79 -8.61
N SER A 16 16.17 -2.13 -8.68
CA SER A 16 16.30 -0.69 -8.44
C SER A 16 15.48 0.14 -9.43
N LEU A 17 15.55 -0.17 -10.74
CA LEU A 17 14.76 0.52 -11.75
C LEU A 17 13.25 0.30 -11.57
N LEU A 18 12.85 -0.92 -11.22
CA LEU A 18 11.45 -1.25 -10.91
C LEU A 18 10.96 -0.48 -9.69
N ASN A 19 11.69 -0.49 -8.58
CA ASN A 19 11.35 0.25 -7.37
C ASN A 19 11.18 1.75 -7.64
N GLN A 20 12.10 2.35 -8.41
CA GLN A 20 11.97 3.76 -8.82
C GLN A 20 10.69 4.03 -9.61
N ALA A 21 10.33 3.15 -10.55
CA ALA A 21 9.11 3.31 -11.33
C ALA A 21 7.85 3.13 -10.47
N VAL A 22 7.87 2.16 -9.55
CA VAL A 22 6.77 1.90 -8.62
C VAL A 22 6.57 3.09 -7.68
N PHE A 23 7.62 3.60 -7.04
CA PHE A 23 7.52 4.72 -6.08
C PHE A 23 7.06 6.03 -6.74
N LYS A 24 7.41 6.25 -8.02
CA LYS A 24 6.89 7.39 -8.80
C LYS A 24 5.39 7.27 -9.07
N LYS A 25 4.89 6.05 -9.27
CA LYS A 25 3.47 5.79 -9.55
C LYS A 25 2.62 5.74 -8.28
N TYR A 26 3.19 5.24 -7.20
CA TYR A 26 2.54 4.99 -5.91
C TYR A 26 3.33 5.69 -4.80
N PRO A 27 3.03 6.97 -4.55
CA PRO A 27 3.73 7.78 -3.54
C PRO A 27 3.61 7.26 -2.11
N LEU A 28 2.61 6.42 -1.81
CA LEU A 28 2.52 5.72 -0.52
C LEU A 28 2.44 4.20 -0.75
N LEU A 29 3.42 3.50 -0.19
CA LEU A 29 3.47 2.04 -0.13
C LEU A 29 3.66 1.56 1.31
N ILE A 30 2.90 0.54 1.68
CA ILE A 30 2.91 -0.01 3.04
C ILE A 30 2.95 -1.52 2.95
N LEU A 31 3.87 -2.15 3.68
CA LEU A 31 3.84 -3.59 3.94
C LEU A 31 3.05 -3.81 5.24
N GLY A 32 1.97 -4.58 5.16
CA GLY A 32 1.19 -5.02 6.32
C GLY A 32 1.37 -6.53 6.55
N ASN A 33 1.61 -6.92 7.79
CA ASN A 33 1.49 -8.31 8.24
C ASN A 33 0.20 -8.44 9.05
N LEU A 34 -0.82 -9.06 8.45
CA LEU A 34 -2.16 -9.17 9.03
C LEU A 34 -2.22 -10.20 10.16
N THR A 35 -1.39 -11.24 10.09
CA THR A 35 -1.27 -12.27 11.13
C THR A 35 -0.67 -11.69 12.41
N GLN A 36 0.43 -10.94 12.28
CA GLN A 36 1.14 -10.33 13.41
C GLN A 36 0.57 -8.97 13.81
N ASN A 37 -0.39 -8.44 13.05
CA ASN A 37 -0.96 -7.11 13.26
C ASN A 37 0.10 -6.01 13.28
N THR A 38 0.99 -6.00 12.29
CA THR A 38 2.03 -4.98 12.16
C THR A 38 2.03 -4.37 10.77
N TYR A 39 2.60 -3.18 10.63
CA TYR A 39 2.89 -2.60 9.32
C TYR A 39 4.21 -1.82 9.33
N TYR A 40 4.73 -1.60 8.13
CA TYR A 40 5.89 -0.78 7.87
C TYR A 40 5.70 0.00 6.56
N MET A 41 5.93 1.32 6.58
CA MET A 41 5.90 2.16 5.38
C MET A 41 7.15 1.93 4.53
N LEU A 42 6.96 1.47 3.30
CA LEU A 42 8.03 1.30 2.32
C LEU A 42 8.42 2.65 1.67
N THR A 43 7.42 3.49 1.41
CA THR A 43 7.60 4.89 1.02
C THR A 43 6.35 5.70 1.36
N SER A 44 6.52 6.97 1.65
CA SER A 44 5.44 7.97 1.76
C SER A 44 5.80 9.27 1.02
N GLU A 45 6.82 9.21 0.16
CA GLU A 45 7.33 10.39 -0.53
C GLU A 45 6.27 10.96 -1.48
N ASN A 46 5.90 12.23 -1.26
CA ASN A 46 4.91 12.96 -2.05
C ASN A 46 3.47 12.45 -1.92
N PHE A 47 3.15 11.65 -0.90
CA PHE A 47 1.77 11.38 -0.55
C PHE A 47 1.16 12.55 0.22
N THR A 48 -0.13 12.80 0.02
CA THR A 48 -0.77 14.06 0.48
C THR A 48 -1.18 14.02 1.95
N SER A 49 -1.19 12.84 2.59
CA SER A 49 -1.54 12.65 4.00
C SER A 49 -0.45 11.85 4.71
N THR A 50 0.15 12.44 5.76
CA THR A 50 1.28 11.86 6.51
C THR A 50 0.95 11.57 7.99
N LYS A 51 -0.34 11.54 8.35
CA LYS A 51 -0.79 11.40 9.76
C LYS A 51 -0.44 10.07 10.44
N CYS A 52 0.00 9.07 9.69
CA CYS A 52 0.33 7.75 10.23
C CYS A 52 1.84 7.61 10.52
N SER A 53 2.19 6.87 11.57
CA SER A 53 3.58 6.55 11.91
C SER A 53 4.23 5.69 10.82
N VAL A 54 5.57 5.65 10.77
CA VAL A 54 6.29 4.83 9.76
C VAL A 54 6.15 3.31 10.00
N ALA A 55 5.80 2.91 11.21
CA ALA A 55 5.53 1.53 11.60
C ALA A 55 4.63 1.52 12.84
N GLY A 56 3.95 0.40 13.08
CA GLY A 56 3.04 0.24 14.21
C GLY A 56 2.13 -0.96 14.03
N THR A 57 0.94 -0.94 14.63
CA THR A 57 -0.04 -2.00 14.41
C THR A 57 -0.90 -1.74 13.17
N PHE A 58 -1.30 -2.80 12.48
CA PHE A 58 -2.10 -2.66 11.27
C PHE A 58 -3.47 -2.04 11.59
N ASP A 59 -4.06 -2.33 12.74
CA ASP A 59 -5.31 -1.72 13.18
C ASP A 59 -5.18 -0.18 13.37
N GLU A 60 -4.09 0.30 13.98
CA GLU A 60 -3.79 1.75 14.10
C GLU A 60 -3.63 2.42 12.73
N LEU A 61 -3.01 1.72 11.77
CA LEU A 61 -2.91 2.21 10.39
C LEU A 61 -4.29 2.45 9.77
N ILE A 62 -5.22 1.51 9.94
CA ILE A 62 -6.60 1.64 9.43
C ILE A 62 -7.35 2.77 10.13
N GLU A 63 -7.18 2.94 11.43
CA GLU A 63 -7.78 4.06 12.17
C GLU A 63 -7.23 5.42 11.70
N SER A 64 -5.91 5.53 11.58
CA SER A 64 -5.26 6.73 11.07
C SER A 64 -5.68 7.05 9.64
N GLY A 65 -5.67 6.06 8.74
CA GLY A 65 -6.13 6.22 7.36
C GLY A 65 -7.58 6.70 7.30
N CYS A 66 -8.49 6.02 8.03
CA CYS A 66 -9.89 6.38 8.06
C CYS A 66 -10.17 7.79 8.58
N SER A 67 -9.32 8.32 9.48
CA SER A 67 -9.45 9.70 9.98
C SER A 67 -9.31 10.76 8.90
N THR A 68 -8.69 10.42 7.78
CA THR A 68 -8.46 11.30 6.62
C THR A 68 -9.42 11.04 5.47
N ILE A 69 -10.20 9.96 5.51
CA ILE A 69 -11.20 9.64 4.50
C ILE A 69 -12.44 10.52 4.72
N HIS A 70 -13.01 11.03 3.63
CA HIS A 70 -14.25 11.80 3.66
C HIS A 70 -15.40 10.98 4.22
N ASP A 71 -16.33 11.60 4.97
CA ASP A 71 -17.31 10.89 5.81
C ASP A 71 -18.16 9.84 5.08
N MET A 72 -18.60 10.12 3.84
CA MET A 72 -19.36 9.17 3.01
C MET A 72 -18.58 7.91 2.60
N ASP A 73 -17.24 7.97 2.61
CA ASP A 73 -16.39 6.85 2.18
C ASP A 73 -15.75 6.11 3.37
N LYS A 74 -15.87 6.62 4.61
CA LYS A 74 -15.27 5.99 5.81
C LYS A 74 -15.73 4.55 6.02
N ASP A 75 -17.02 4.30 5.84
CA ASP A 75 -17.61 2.98 5.98
C ASP A 75 -17.09 2.01 4.91
N LEU A 76 -16.96 2.48 3.67
CA LEU A 76 -16.40 1.68 2.58
C LEU A 76 -14.93 1.34 2.90
N PHE A 77 -14.13 2.34 3.26
CA PHE A 77 -12.72 2.16 3.61
C PHE A 77 -12.53 1.14 4.74
N LYS A 78 -13.22 1.30 5.87
CA LYS A 78 -13.10 0.37 7.00
C LYS A 78 -13.59 -1.03 6.65
N LYS A 79 -14.72 -1.16 5.94
CA LYS A 79 -15.25 -2.47 5.54
C LYS A 79 -14.32 -3.17 4.56
N THR A 80 -13.60 -2.45 3.70
CA THR A 80 -12.63 -3.07 2.79
C THR A 80 -11.33 -3.42 3.50
N PHE A 81 -10.72 -2.48 4.24
CA PHE A 81 -9.33 -2.61 4.68
C PHE A 81 -9.14 -2.97 6.15
N SER A 82 -10.19 -3.14 6.95
CA SER A 82 -10.00 -3.66 8.31
C SER A 82 -9.26 -5.00 8.25
N ARG A 83 -8.34 -5.24 9.19
CA ARG A 83 -7.54 -6.46 9.26
C ARG A 83 -8.40 -7.72 9.20
N GLU A 84 -9.52 -7.73 9.92
CA GLU A 84 -10.48 -8.84 9.91
C GLU A 84 -11.04 -9.12 8.51
N ASN A 85 -11.43 -8.09 7.77
CA ASN A 85 -12.01 -8.28 6.44
C ASN A 85 -10.95 -8.64 5.41
N LEU A 86 -9.73 -8.10 5.50
CA LEU A 86 -8.63 -8.53 4.64
C LEU A 86 -8.30 -10.00 4.84
N LEU A 87 -8.23 -10.48 6.10
CA LEU A 87 -8.04 -11.90 6.40
C LEU A 87 -9.17 -12.77 5.79
N LYS A 88 -10.43 -12.33 5.89
CA LYS A 88 -11.56 -13.04 5.27
C LYS A 88 -11.51 -13.05 3.74
N GLU A 89 -11.06 -11.97 3.10
CA GLU A 89 -10.90 -11.95 1.64
C GLU A 89 -9.75 -12.85 1.19
N HIS A 90 -8.65 -12.88 1.94
CA HIS A 90 -7.55 -13.83 1.71
C HIS A 90 -8.02 -15.29 1.83
N GLU A 91 -8.79 -15.64 2.86
CA GLU A 91 -9.36 -16.98 3.04
C GLU A 91 -10.26 -17.41 1.86
N LYS A 92 -10.88 -16.46 1.16
CA LYS A 92 -11.67 -16.71 -0.06
C LYS A 92 -10.80 -16.84 -1.32
N GLY A 93 -9.49 -16.66 -1.22
CA GLY A 93 -8.56 -16.69 -2.34
C GLY A 93 -8.54 -15.41 -3.16
N ALA A 94 -8.82 -14.25 -2.57
CA ALA A 94 -8.67 -12.98 -3.26
C ALA A 94 -7.19 -12.63 -3.47
N ASP A 95 -6.82 -12.25 -4.70
CA ASP A 95 -5.46 -11.78 -5.01
C ASP A 95 -5.23 -10.33 -4.55
N LYS A 96 -6.29 -9.52 -4.54
CA LYS A 96 -6.26 -8.11 -4.13
C LYS A 96 -7.63 -7.60 -3.71
N VAL A 97 -7.64 -6.48 -2.99
CA VAL A 97 -8.81 -5.60 -2.80
C VAL A 97 -8.49 -4.17 -3.24
N GLU A 98 -9.45 -3.47 -3.83
CA GLU A 98 -9.25 -2.13 -4.40
C GLU A 98 -10.49 -1.25 -4.23
N ILE A 99 -10.31 0.00 -3.80
CA ILE A 99 -11.36 1.02 -3.81
C ILE A 99 -10.81 2.38 -4.26
N ARG A 100 -11.73 3.28 -4.59
CA ARG A 100 -11.45 4.70 -4.84
C ARG A 100 -12.31 5.54 -3.90
N VAL A 101 -11.66 6.38 -3.11
CA VAL A 101 -12.29 7.19 -2.05
C VAL A 101 -11.84 8.64 -2.15
N ILE A 102 -12.56 9.54 -1.49
CA ILE A 102 -12.11 10.90 -1.26
C ILE A 102 -11.34 10.96 0.05
N GLN A 103 -10.13 11.49 0.01
CA GLN A 103 -9.24 11.69 1.15
C GLN A 103 -8.88 13.17 1.29
N GLU A 104 -8.87 13.67 2.51
CA GLU A 104 -8.36 14.99 2.87
C GLU A 104 -6.84 14.90 3.09
N GLY A 105 -6.07 15.68 2.32
CA GLY A 105 -4.64 15.82 2.53
C GLY A 105 -4.31 16.66 3.76
N ASP A 106 -3.03 16.69 4.14
CA ASP A 106 -2.52 17.52 5.23
C ASP A 106 -2.68 19.04 4.95
N ASP A 107 -2.88 19.40 3.68
CA ASP A 107 -3.21 20.75 3.23
C ASP A 107 -4.70 21.08 3.26
N GLY A 108 -5.54 20.17 3.77
CA GLY A 108 -6.99 20.31 3.84
C GLY A 108 -7.71 20.16 2.50
N GLN A 109 -6.99 19.85 1.41
CA GLN A 109 -7.62 19.65 0.10
C GLN A 109 -8.13 18.22 -0.04
N LEU A 110 -9.37 18.10 -0.49
CA LEU A 110 -9.99 16.82 -0.84
C LEU A 110 -9.48 16.34 -2.20
N ARG A 111 -9.00 15.10 -2.24
CA ARG A 111 -8.51 14.44 -3.46
C ARG A 111 -9.11 13.07 -3.59
N ARG A 112 -9.25 12.61 -4.83
CA ARG A 112 -9.56 11.21 -5.08
C ARG A 112 -8.29 10.39 -4.94
N VAL A 113 -8.37 9.31 -4.17
CA VAL A 113 -7.26 8.40 -3.93
C VAL A 113 -7.72 6.99 -4.32
N GLU A 114 -6.84 6.29 -5.02
CA GLU A 114 -6.99 4.86 -5.27
C GLU A 114 -6.09 4.10 -4.31
N ILE A 115 -6.66 3.10 -3.65
CA ILE A 115 -6.00 2.25 -2.65
C ILE A 115 -6.18 0.81 -3.09
N THR A 116 -5.08 0.06 -3.15
CA THR A 116 -5.09 -1.35 -3.52
C THR A 116 -4.18 -2.14 -2.60
N ASP A 117 -4.72 -3.13 -1.91
CA ASP A 117 -3.93 -4.09 -1.15
C ASP A 117 -3.80 -5.37 -1.97
N PHE A 118 -2.57 -5.71 -2.35
CA PHE A 118 -2.25 -7.00 -2.95
C PHE A 118 -1.82 -7.97 -1.85
N PHE A 119 -2.40 -9.16 -1.82
CA PHE A 119 -1.90 -10.23 -0.98
C PHE A 119 -0.60 -10.77 -1.59
N VAL A 120 0.42 -10.95 -0.76
CA VAL A 120 1.74 -11.42 -1.18
C VAL A 120 2.20 -12.57 -0.30
N GLU A 121 3.01 -13.45 -0.88
CA GLU A 121 3.59 -14.59 -0.19
C GLU A 121 5.04 -14.31 0.16
N ASP A 122 5.44 -14.70 1.38
CA ASP A 122 6.84 -14.81 1.76
C ASP A 122 7.17 -16.30 1.91
N LYS A 123 8.31 -16.75 1.40
CA LYS A 123 8.73 -18.16 1.47
C LYS A 123 9.19 -18.56 2.86
N GLU A 124 9.48 -17.60 3.73
CA GLU A 124 10.02 -17.84 5.07
C GLU A 124 8.94 -17.88 6.16
N THR A 125 7.68 -17.50 5.85
CA THR A 125 6.58 -17.46 6.82
C THR A 125 5.22 -17.77 6.16
N ASP A 126 4.32 -18.36 6.94
CA ASP A 126 2.91 -18.59 6.55
C ASP A 126 2.01 -17.40 6.92
N ASP A 127 2.60 -16.25 7.28
CA ASP A 127 1.86 -15.04 7.61
C ASP A 127 1.09 -14.50 6.40
N VAL A 128 -0.10 -13.94 6.65
CA VAL A 128 -0.87 -13.25 5.62
C VAL A 128 -0.34 -11.84 5.48
N LEU A 129 0.30 -11.56 4.35
CA LEU A 129 0.93 -10.27 4.06
C LEU A 129 0.15 -9.52 2.98
N VAL A 130 0.14 -8.19 3.11
CA VAL A 130 -0.35 -7.28 2.07
C VAL A 130 0.68 -6.21 1.75
N VAL A 131 0.77 -5.83 0.48
CA VAL A 131 1.41 -4.58 0.07
C VAL A 131 0.34 -3.63 -0.42
N SER A 132 0.17 -2.52 0.30
CA SER A 132 -0.79 -1.46 -0.01
C SER A 132 -0.16 -0.46 -0.98
N PHE A 133 -0.86 -0.22 -2.09
CA PHE A 133 -0.49 0.74 -3.13
C PHE A 133 -1.49 1.89 -3.13
N ASN A 134 -0.99 3.09 -2.86
CA ASN A 134 -1.81 4.29 -2.71
C ASN A 134 -1.34 5.34 -3.71
N ARG A 135 -2.28 5.91 -4.47
CA ARG A 135 -1.99 7.01 -5.40
C ARG A 135 -3.10 8.06 -5.41
N ASN A 136 -2.69 9.31 -5.50
CA ASN A 136 -3.59 10.42 -5.80
C ASN A 136 -4.01 10.33 -7.28
N MET A 137 -5.28 10.62 -7.58
CA MET A 137 -5.84 10.65 -8.93
C MET A 137 -6.01 12.07 -9.46
#